data_AF-A0A950T3A1-F1
#
_entry.id   AF-A0A950T3A1-F1
#
_cell.length_a   1.000
_cell.length_b   1.000
_cell.length_c   1.000
_cell.angle_alpha   90.00
_cell.angle_beta   90.00
_cell.angle_gamma   90.00
#
_symmetry.space_group_name_H-M   'P 1'
#
loop_
_entity.id
_entity.type
_entity.pdbx_description
1 polymer ?
#
loop_
_entity_poly.entity_id
_entity_poly.type
_entity_poly.pdbx_seq_one_letter_code
_entity_poly.pdbx_strand_id
1 'polypeptide(L)'
;MLRHAKPRRLIEFGSGFSLCVTLDINRLFFGGEVECTFIDPNPGRLEALIVNYHYPVNIIQSRAQDIDLKRISLLEPNDIVFIDSTHVAKAGSDVNFHLFEVLPRLAAGVLIQFHDVFYPFEYPESWFFEENRSWNENYILRAFLMGNLNYKIVFFNDLMRLRHFREVADAMPLFENNPGGALWIRKVR
;
A
#
# COMPACT_ATOMS: atom_id res chain seq x y z
N MET A 1 1.43 -5.96 -9.49
CA MET A 1 2.67 -5.29 -9.02
C MET A 1 3.62 -6.24 -8.30
N LEU A 2 3.23 -6.97 -7.25
CA LEU A 2 4.13 -7.90 -6.52
C LEU A 2 4.92 -8.86 -7.45
N ARG A 3 4.22 -9.55 -8.36
CA ARG A 3 4.85 -10.44 -9.37
C ARG A 3 5.87 -9.76 -10.28
N HIS A 4 5.65 -8.48 -10.60
CA HIS A 4 6.55 -7.69 -11.43
C HIS A 4 7.78 -7.23 -10.64
N ALA A 5 7.57 -6.76 -9.42
CA ALA A 5 8.61 -6.26 -8.54
C ALA A 5 9.54 -7.37 -8.02
N LYS A 6 8.99 -8.56 -7.75
CA LYS A 6 9.71 -9.68 -7.11
C LYS A 6 10.43 -9.23 -5.83
N PRO A 7 9.69 -8.65 -4.86
CA PRO A 7 10.27 -8.15 -3.63
C PRO A 7 10.93 -9.29 -2.85
N ARG A 8 11.98 -8.98 -2.10
CA ARG A 8 12.47 -9.88 -1.05
C ARG A 8 11.67 -9.67 0.23
N ARG A 9 11.29 -8.42 0.50
CA ARG A 9 10.55 -8.02 1.69
C ARG A 9 9.33 -7.18 1.35
N LEU A 10 8.28 -7.37 2.14
CA LEU A 10 7.09 -6.55 2.14
C LEU A 10 6.73 -6.17 3.57
N ILE A 11 6.57 -4.87 3.81
CA ILE A 11 6.04 -4.33 5.06
C ILE A 11 4.69 -3.70 4.76
N GLU A 12 3.65 -4.14 5.46
CA GLU A 12 2.29 -3.60 5.35
C GLU A 12 1.87 -2.91 6.65
N PHE A 13 1.38 -1.68 6.53
CA PHE A 13 0.82 -0.89 7.63
C PHE A 13 -0.69 -0.85 7.51
N GLY A 14 -1.38 -1.26 8.58
CA GLY A 14 -2.82 -1.51 8.56
C GLY A 14 -3.12 -2.74 7.72
N SER A 15 -3.51 -3.83 8.37
CA SER A 15 -3.53 -5.15 7.74
C SER A 15 -4.88 -5.82 7.98
N GLY A 16 -5.63 -6.00 6.89
CA GLY A 16 -6.97 -6.58 6.91
C GLY A 16 -7.14 -7.67 5.87
N PHE A 17 -7.80 -7.37 4.77
CA PHE A 17 -8.00 -8.32 3.67
C PHE A 17 -6.90 -8.25 2.61
N SER A 18 -6.24 -7.10 2.48
CA SER A 18 -5.10 -6.85 1.60
C SER A 18 -3.99 -7.88 1.74
N LEU A 19 -3.67 -8.26 2.98
CA LEU A 19 -2.66 -9.28 3.28
C LEU A 19 -2.95 -10.63 2.64
N CYS A 20 -4.23 -11.04 2.51
CA CYS A 20 -4.58 -12.33 1.93
C CYS A 20 -4.09 -12.40 0.48
N VAL A 21 -4.25 -11.32 -0.27
CA VAL A 21 -3.74 -11.21 -1.64
C VAL A 21 -2.22 -11.27 -1.64
N THR A 22 -1.57 -10.54 -0.73
CA THR A 22 -0.09 -10.60 -0.58
C THR A 22 0.40 -12.02 -0.31
N LEU A 23 -0.22 -12.72 0.64
CA LEU A 23 0.15 -14.08 1.05
C LEU A 23 -0.16 -15.12 -0.03
N ASP A 24 -1.29 -15.01 -0.72
CA ASP A 24 -1.60 -15.89 -1.87
C ASP A 24 -0.60 -15.69 -3.00
N ILE A 25 -0.23 -14.45 -3.31
CA ILE A 25 0.78 -14.17 -4.32
C ILE A 25 2.15 -14.74 -3.88
N ASN A 26 2.52 -14.58 -2.61
CA ASN A 26 3.74 -15.15 -2.04
C ASN A 26 3.78 -16.69 -2.20
N ARG A 27 2.72 -17.36 -1.78
CA ARG A 27 2.58 -18.82 -1.89
C ARG A 27 2.60 -19.30 -3.34
N LEU A 28 1.79 -18.69 -4.21
CA LEU A 28 1.56 -19.18 -5.58
C LEU A 28 2.72 -18.88 -6.54
N PHE A 29 3.43 -17.78 -6.34
CA PHE A 29 4.43 -17.30 -7.31
C PHE A 29 5.85 -17.20 -6.77
N PHE A 30 6.03 -17.24 -5.45
CA PHE A 30 7.32 -17.06 -4.80
C PHE A 30 7.67 -18.19 -3.82
N GLY A 31 6.86 -19.26 -3.75
CA GLY A 31 7.13 -20.39 -2.85
C GLY A 31 7.13 -20.02 -1.36
N GLY A 32 6.56 -18.87 -1.00
CA GLY A 32 6.60 -18.35 0.37
C GLY A 32 7.93 -17.68 0.77
N GLU A 33 8.80 -17.36 -0.20
CA GLU A 33 10.13 -16.79 0.08
C GLU A 33 10.09 -15.28 0.39
N VAL A 34 9.01 -14.56 0.06
CA VAL A 34 8.89 -13.13 0.40
C VAL A 34 8.69 -12.99 1.91
N GLU A 35 9.57 -12.23 2.55
CA GLU A 35 9.47 -11.91 3.97
C GLU A 35 8.36 -10.86 4.18
N CYS A 36 7.20 -11.30 4.67
CA CYS A 36 6.06 -10.43 4.93
C CYS A 36 5.99 -10.02 6.40
N THR A 37 5.97 -8.72 6.65
CA THR A 37 5.71 -8.12 7.97
C THR A 37 4.45 -7.28 7.93
N PHE A 38 3.50 -7.57 8.82
CA PHE A 38 2.24 -6.85 8.96
C PHE A 38 2.21 -6.11 10.30
N ILE A 39 1.93 -4.81 10.26
CA ILE A 39 1.92 -3.93 11.43
C ILE A 39 0.51 -3.39 11.59
N ASP A 40 -0.17 -3.82 12.65
CA ASP A 40 -1.55 -3.41 12.94
C ASP A 40 -1.77 -3.34 14.45
N PRO A 41 -2.37 -2.28 15.01
CA PRO A 41 -2.68 -2.22 16.43
C PRO A 41 -3.74 -3.25 16.88
N ASN A 42 -4.57 -3.74 15.94
CA ASN A 42 -5.69 -4.65 16.18
C ASN A 42 -5.68 -5.83 15.18
N PRO A 43 -4.68 -6.75 15.25
CA PRO A 43 -4.45 -7.77 14.24
C PRO A 43 -5.48 -8.93 14.25
N GLY A 44 -6.50 -8.90 15.11
CA GLY A 44 -7.42 -10.04 15.29
C GLY A 44 -8.12 -10.50 14.00
N ARG A 45 -8.40 -9.58 13.06
CA ARG A 45 -8.91 -9.94 11.73
C ARG A 45 -7.87 -10.70 10.92
N LEU A 46 -6.64 -10.18 10.86
CA LEU A 46 -5.51 -10.81 10.18
C LEU A 46 -5.29 -12.22 10.74
N GLU A 47 -5.18 -12.35 12.06
CA GLU A 47 -4.92 -13.62 12.74
C GLU A 47 -5.99 -14.66 12.40
N ALA A 48 -7.25 -14.26 12.38
CA ALA A 48 -8.37 -15.13 11.99
C ALA A 48 -8.30 -15.56 10.51
N LEU A 49 -7.80 -14.71 9.61
CA LEU A 49 -7.69 -15.01 8.19
C LEU A 49 -6.55 -15.99 7.87
N ILE A 50 -5.50 -16.02 8.69
CA ILE A 50 -4.29 -16.81 8.42
C ILE A 50 -4.18 -18.10 9.25
N VAL A 51 -5.24 -18.52 9.95
CA VAL A 51 -5.25 -19.73 10.80
C VAL A 51 -4.74 -20.97 10.06
N ASN A 52 -5.03 -21.08 8.75
CA ASN A 52 -4.61 -22.20 7.90
C ASN A 52 -3.44 -21.84 6.97
N TYR A 53 -2.74 -20.73 7.23
CA TYR A 53 -1.58 -20.32 6.45
C TYR A 53 -0.31 -20.90 7.08
N HIS A 54 0.45 -21.66 6.30
CA HIS A 54 1.57 -22.46 6.81
C HIS A 54 2.96 -21.84 6.60
N TYR A 55 3.06 -20.68 5.95
CA TYR A 55 4.33 -20.01 5.76
C TYR A 55 4.60 -19.01 6.89
N PRO A 56 5.88 -18.74 7.22
CA PRO A 56 6.23 -17.74 8.21
C PRO A 56 5.66 -16.37 7.84
N VAL A 57 5.02 -15.73 8.81
CA VAL A 57 4.53 -14.36 8.72
C VAL A 57 4.93 -13.63 10.00
N ASN A 58 5.44 -12.41 9.87
CA ASN A 58 5.75 -11.57 11.02
C ASN A 58 4.58 -10.61 11.28
N ILE A 59 3.93 -10.74 12.43
CA ILE A 59 2.83 -9.85 12.85
C ILE A 59 3.33 -9.01 14.01
N ILE A 60 3.24 -7.70 13.88
CA ILE A 60 3.61 -6.75 14.91
C ILE A 60 2.33 -6.05 15.36
N GLN A 61 1.84 -6.44 16.54
CA GLN A 61 0.73 -5.74 17.18
C GLN A 61 1.21 -4.39 17.71
N SER A 62 1.14 -3.35 16.88
CA SER A 62 1.62 -2.02 17.24
C SER A 62 0.99 -0.97 16.34
N ARG A 63 0.94 0.28 16.81
CA ARG A 63 0.64 1.40 15.94
C ARG A 63 1.83 1.64 15.01
N ALA A 64 1.55 2.11 13.79
CA ALA A 64 2.60 2.44 12.84
C ALA A 64 3.66 3.38 13.44
N GLN A 65 3.24 4.35 14.26
CA GLN A 65 4.10 5.35 14.88
C GLN A 65 5.09 4.80 15.91
N ASP A 66 4.85 3.61 16.46
CA ASP A 66 5.58 3.07 17.61
C ASP A 66 6.65 2.03 17.20
N ILE A 67 6.80 1.75 15.91
CA ILE A 67 7.76 0.75 15.42
C ILE A 67 9.21 1.25 15.43
N ASP A 68 10.16 0.31 15.48
CA ASP A 68 11.56 0.62 15.19
C ASP A 68 11.76 0.90 13.69
N LEU A 69 12.02 2.17 13.36
CA LEU A 69 12.27 2.65 11.99
C LEU A 69 13.48 1.98 11.32
N LYS A 70 14.37 1.30 12.06
CA LYS A 70 15.44 0.49 11.45
C LYS A 70 14.89 -0.55 10.48
N ARG A 71 13.69 -1.08 10.73
CA ARG A 71 13.02 -2.04 9.82
C ARG A 71 12.75 -1.44 8.44
N ILE A 72 12.44 -0.14 8.40
CA ILE A 72 12.21 0.61 7.16
C ILE A 72 13.51 0.83 6.40
N SER A 73 14.59 1.14 7.12
CA SER A 73 15.93 1.33 6.54
C SER A 73 16.55 0.05 5.97
N LEU A 74 16.02 -1.14 6.30
CA LEU A 74 16.49 -2.43 5.77
C LEU A 74 15.89 -2.77 4.40
N LEU A 75 14.90 -2.01 3.92
CA LEU A 75 14.27 -2.26 2.63
C LEU A 75 15.20 -1.87 1.48
N GLU A 76 15.32 -2.78 0.52
CA GLU A 76 16.21 -2.69 -0.63
C GLU A 76 15.42 -2.37 -1.92
N PRO A 77 16.10 -2.02 -3.03
CA PRO A 77 15.42 -1.81 -4.30
C PRO A 77 14.48 -2.97 -4.66
N ASN A 78 13.26 -2.63 -5.09
CA ASN A 78 12.13 -3.53 -5.38
C ASN A 78 11.42 -4.17 -4.19
N ASP A 79 11.88 -3.97 -2.94
CA ASP A 79 11.05 -4.26 -1.77
C ASP A 79 9.85 -3.31 -1.72
N ILE A 80 8.83 -3.68 -0.92
CA ILE A 80 7.54 -3.01 -0.90
C ILE A 80 7.21 -2.49 0.49
N VAL A 81 6.75 -1.23 0.55
CA VAL A 81 5.94 -0.71 1.64
C VAL A 81 4.50 -0.59 1.15
N PHE A 82 3.57 -1.24 1.83
CA PHE A 82 2.14 -1.17 1.58
C PHE A 82 1.49 -0.36 2.70
N ILE A 83 0.73 0.67 2.35
CA ILE A 83 0.14 1.62 3.30
C ILE A 83 -1.37 1.60 3.12
N ASP A 84 -2.06 0.97 4.07
CA ASP A 84 -3.52 0.96 4.24
C ASP A 84 -3.84 1.55 5.62
N SER A 85 -3.61 2.86 5.73
CA SER A 85 -3.61 3.60 6.98
C SER A 85 -5.01 4.06 7.39
N THR A 86 -5.12 4.97 8.36
CA THR A 86 -6.40 5.62 8.68
C THR A 86 -6.92 6.58 7.60
N HIS A 87 -6.10 6.95 6.59
CA HIS A 87 -6.41 7.91 5.52
C HIS A 87 -6.74 9.35 5.99
N VAL A 88 -6.54 9.65 7.29
CA VAL A 88 -6.82 10.96 7.88
C VAL A 88 -5.55 11.56 8.46
N ALA A 89 -5.01 12.55 7.74
CA ALA A 89 -3.98 13.43 8.27
C ALA A 89 -4.57 14.39 9.30
N LYS A 90 -3.98 14.33 10.49
CA LYS A 90 -4.23 15.18 11.66
C LYS A 90 -3.01 15.13 12.59
N ALA A 91 -3.04 15.91 13.67
CA ALA A 91 -1.97 15.87 14.68
C ALA A 91 -1.72 14.43 15.17
N GLY A 92 -0.47 13.96 15.05
CA GLY A 92 -0.06 12.62 15.45
C GLY A 92 -0.62 11.45 14.60
N SER A 93 -1.21 11.73 13.44
CA SER A 93 -1.71 10.69 12.52
C SER A 93 -0.61 9.79 11.96
N ASP A 94 -0.99 8.57 11.62
CA ASP A 94 -0.16 7.61 10.88
C ASP A 94 0.13 8.10 9.46
N VAL A 95 -0.82 8.74 8.77
CA VAL A 95 -0.59 9.40 7.47
C VAL A 95 0.61 10.35 7.53
N ASN A 96 0.64 11.25 8.51
CA ASN A 96 1.76 12.16 8.69
C ASN A 96 3.06 11.41 9.01
N PHE A 97 3.00 10.39 9.86
CA PHE A 97 4.17 9.56 10.18
C PHE A 97 4.72 8.85 8.93
N HIS A 98 3.87 8.29 8.07
CA HIS A 98 4.30 7.65 6.83
C HIS A 98 5.04 8.65 5.93
N LEU A 99 4.46 9.82 5.72
CA LEU A 99 5.02 10.84 4.84
C LEU A 99 6.33 11.44 5.39
N PHE A 100 6.40 11.68 6.70
CA PHE A 100 7.51 12.43 7.30
C PHE A 100 8.62 11.53 7.84
N GLU A 101 8.29 10.32 8.28
CA GLU A 101 9.25 9.41 8.91
C GLU A 101 9.56 8.18 8.04
N VAL A 102 8.56 7.56 7.43
CA VAL A 102 8.77 6.33 6.65
C VAL A 102 9.37 6.63 5.28
N LEU A 103 8.68 7.40 4.42
CA LEU A 103 9.12 7.61 3.02
C LEU A 103 10.54 8.18 2.91
N PRO A 104 10.96 9.18 3.72
CA PRO A 104 12.30 9.75 3.60
C PRO A 104 13.42 8.76 3.92
N ARG A 105 13.15 7.70 4.71
CA ARG A 105 14.14 6.69 5.12
C ARG A 105 14.31 5.53 4.13
N LEU A 106 13.38 5.36 3.20
CA LEU A 106 13.45 4.27 2.22
C LEU A 106 14.69 4.40 1.32
N ALA A 107 15.29 3.29 0.92
CA ALA A 107 16.31 3.30 -0.13
C ALA A 107 15.69 3.66 -1.48
N ALA A 108 16.49 4.23 -2.40
CA ALA A 108 16.08 4.38 -3.79
C ALA A 108 15.75 3.00 -4.39
N GLY A 109 14.70 2.93 -5.20
CA GLY A 109 14.20 1.70 -5.81
C GLY A 109 13.10 0.99 -5.03
N VAL A 110 12.89 1.32 -3.75
CA VAL A 110 11.77 0.78 -2.97
C VAL A 110 10.44 1.23 -3.57
N LEU A 111 9.48 0.32 -3.65
CA LEU A 111 8.12 0.55 -4.10
C LEU A 111 7.21 0.86 -2.90
N ILE A 112 6.33 1.82 -3.09
CA ILE A 112 5.34 2.22 -2.09
C ILE A 112 3.97 2.14 -2.74
N GLN A 113 3.06 1.43 -2.08
CA GLN A 113 1.65 1.43 -2.45
C GLN A 113 0.86 2.16 -1.37
N PHE A 114 0.01 3.08 -1.81
CA PHE A 114 -1.03 3.69 -0.99
C PHE A 114 -2.36 3.08 -1.42
N HIS A 115 -3.09 2.51 -0.47
CA HIS A 115 -4.41 1.97 -0.65
C HIS A 115 -5.47 3.08 -0.77
N ASP A 116 -6.58 2.82 -1.43
CA ASP A 116 -7.73 3.72 -1.58
C ASP A 116 -7.43 5.13 -2.12
N VAL A 117 -6.43 5.22 -3.00
CA VAL A 117 -6.14 6.43 -3.78
C VAL A 117 -6.79 6.34 -5.16
N PHE A 118 -7.50 7.40 -5.56
CA PHE A 118 -8.26 7.48 -6.81
C PHE A 118 -7.81 8.68 -7.65
N TYR A 119 -7.99 8.61 -8.97
CA TYR A 119 -7.59 9.69 -9.87
C TYR A 119 -8.75 10.69 -10.06
N PRO A 120 -8.52 12.02 -10.06
CA PRO A 120 -7.25 12.75 -9.98
C PRO A 120 -6.95 13.25 -8.56
N PHE A 121 -6.84 12.32 -7.59
CA PHE A 121 -6.69 12.57 -6.15
C PHE A 121 -7.94 13.18 -5.51
N GLU A 122 -9.08 12.55 -5.76
CA GLU A 122 -10.37 12.87 -5.17
C GLU A 122 -11.07 11.58 -4.71
N TYR A 123 -11.87 11.63 -3.65
CA TYR A 123 -12.61 10.47 -3.16
C TYR A 123 -13.97 10.33 -3.88
N PRO A 124 -14.54 9.11 -3.97
CA PRO A 124 -15.90 8.92 -4.47
C PRO A 124 -16.92 9.75 -3.68
N GLU A 125 -17.92 10.33 -4.37
CA GLU A 125 -18.94 11.16 -3.72
C GLU A 125 -19.68 10.42 -2.61
N SER A 126 -20.01 9.14 -2.81
CA SER A 126 -20.70 8.32 -1.79
C SER A 126 -19.88 8.18 -0.50
N TRP A 127 -18.55 8.15 -0.59
CA TRP A 127 -17.69 8.07 0.60
C TRP A 127 -17.76 9.34 1.44
N PHE A 128 -17.97 10.48 0.80
CA PHE A 128 -18.12 11.76 1.47
C PHE A 128 -19.56 11.94 2.01
N PHE A 129 -20.57 11.78 1.15
CA PHE A 129 -21.95 12.15 1.48
C PHE A 129 -22.74 11.06 2.19
N GLU A 130 -22.51 9.77 1.87
CA GLU A 130 -23.28 8.66 2.43
C GLU A 130 -22.54 7.99 3.59
N GLU A 131 -21.24 7.76 3.43
CA GLU A 131 -20.41 7.08 4.44
C GLU A 131 -19.76 8.07 5.44
N ASN A 132 -19.84 9.37 5.17
CA ASN A 132 -19.31 10.44 6.02
C ASN A 132 -17.82 10.26 6.37
N ARG A 133 -17.02 9.75 5.42
CA ARG A 133 -15.58 9.58 5.58
C ARG A 133 -14.89 10.94 5.46
N SER A 134 -14.21 11.37 6.51
CA SER A 134 -13.37 12.58 6.50
C SER A 134 -11.93 12.30 6.06
N TRP A 135 -11.76 11.48 5.02
CA TRP A 135 -10.45 11.11 4.47
C TRP A 135 -9.87 12.29 3.70
N ASN A 136 -8.57 12.51 3.85
CA ASN A 136 -7.87 13.65 3.26
C ASN A 136 -6.46 13.29 2.75
N GLU A 137 -6.07 12.02 2.82
CA GLU A 137 -4.77 11.54 2.37
C GLU A 137 -4.53 11.80 0.88
N ASN A 138 -5.54 11.63 0.01
CA ASN A 138 -5.42 11.88 -1.43
C ASN A 138 -4.89 13.29 -1.74
N TYR A 139 -5.41 14.30 -1.05
CA TYR A 139 -5.01 15.69 -1.27
C TYR A 139 -3.57 15.95 -0.85
N ILE A 140 -3.14 15.33 0.25
CA ILE A 140 -1.78 15.46 0.76
C ILE A 140 -0.80 14.68 -0.12
N LEU A 141 -1.16 13.49 -0.59
CA LEU A 141 -0.38 12.74 -1.57
C LEU A 141 -0.22 13.52 -2.87
N ARG A 142 -1.28 14.18 -3.35
CA ARG A 142 -1.20 15.08 -4.50
C ARG A 142 -0.17 16.19 -4.24
N ALA A 143 -0.28 16.89 -3.11
CA ALA A 143 0.67 17.94 -2.74
C ALA A 143 2.12 17.42 -2.59
N PHE A 144 2.30 16.24 -2.00
CA PHE A 144 3.58 15.58 -1.82
C PHE A 144 4.24 15.23 -3.16
N LEU A 145 3.47 14.84 -4.17
CA LEU A 145 3.96 14.48 -5.50
C LEU A 145 4.18 15.70 -6.40
N MET A 146 3.51 16.82 -6.15
CA MET A 146 3.66 18.05 -6.92
C MET A 146 5.10 18.57 -6.86
N GLY A 147 5.81 18.49 -7.99
CA GLY A 147 7.20 18.96 -8.11
C GLY A 147 8.24 18.08 -7.38
N ASN A 148 7.84 16.95 -6.81
CA ASN A 148 8.73 16.09 -6.04
C ASN A 148 9.43 15.07 -6.93
N LEU A 149 10.67 15.39 -7.32
CA LEU A 149 11.50 14.56 -8.20
C LEU A 149 12.11 13.33 -7.52
N ASN A 150 11.92 13.16 -6.21
CA ASN A 150 12.44 11.99 -5.47
C ASN A 150 11.52 10.78 -5.59
N TYR A 151 10.31 10.94 -6.13
CA TYR A 151 9.34 9.87 -6.32
C TYR A 151 8.77 9.87 -7.74
N LYS A 152 8.45 8.67 -8.24
CA LYS A 152 7.83 8.49 -9.55
C LYS A 152 6.60 7.61 -9.42
N ILE A 153 5.47 8.03 -9.98
CA ILE A 153 4.30 7.17 -10.15
C ILE A 153 4.66 6.06 -11.15
N VAL A 154 4.50 4.80 -10.73
CA VAL A 154 4.78 3.62 -11.57
C VAL A 154 3.51 2.91 -11.99
N PHE A 155 2.43 3.01 -11.22
CA PHE A 155 1.12 2.47 -11.57
C PHE A 155 0.03 3.20 -10.78
N PHE A 156 -1.13 3.45 -11.41
CA PHE A 156 -2.26 4.10 -10.74
C PHE A 156 -3.55 3.44 -11.23
N ASN A 157 -4.15 2.59 -10.39
CA ASN A 157 -5.25 1.70 -10.78
C ASN A 157 -6.41 2.45 -11.43
N ASP A 158 -6.93 3.45 -10.74
CA ASP A 158 -8.12 4.18 -11.19
C ASP A 158 -7.84 5.04 -12.44
N LEU A 159 -6.63 5.59 -12.58
CA LEU A 159 -6.21 6.26 -13.83
C LEU A 159 -6.23 5.28 -15.01
N MET A 160 -5.65 4.09 -14.84
CA MET A 160 -5.62 3.07 -15.89
C MET A 160 -7.03 2.66 -16.29
N ARG A 161 -7.92 2.46 -15.32
CA ARG A 161 -9.34 2.20 -15.58
C ARG A 161 -9.99 3.32 -16.41
N LEU A 162 -9.78 4.58 -16.01
CA LEU A 162 -10.50 5.72 -16.55
C LEU A 162 -9.93 6.25 -17.88
N ARG A 163 -8.68 5.93 -18.21
CA ARG A 163 -7.98 6.46 -19.40
C ARG A 163 -7.46 5.40 -20.35
N HIS A 164 -7.31 4.17 -19.90
CA HIS A 164 -6.78 3.04 -20.67
C HIS A 164 -7.70 1.81 -20.52
N PHE A 165 -9.01 2.06 -20.50
CA PHE A 165 -10.03 1.05 -20.23
C PHE A 165 -9.90 -0.17 -21.14
N ARG A 166 -9.73 0.03 -22.45
CA ARG A 166 -9.67 -1.06 -23.43
C ARG A 166 -8.47 -1.95 -23.21
N GLU A 167 -7.30 -1.35 -23.01
CA GLU A 167 -6.05 -2.08 -22.77
C GLU A 167 -6.11 -2.89 -21.47
N VAL A 168 -6.76 -2.33 -20.44
CA VAL A 168 -6.95 -3.02 -19.16
C VAL A 168 -7.97 -4.15 -19.29
N ALA A 169 -9.09 -3.93 -20.00
CA ALA A 169 -10.12 -4.92 -20.25
C ALA A 169 -9.55 -6.15 -20.98
N ASP A 170 -8.75 -5.90 -22.02
CA ASP A 170 -8.14 -6.95 -22.84
C ASP A 170 -7.08 -7.74 -22.07
N ALA A 171 -6.24 -7.07 -21.27
CA ALA A 171 -5.15 -7.71 -20.55
C ALA A 171 -5.57 -8.33 -19.20
N MET A 172 -6.57 -7.76 -18.54
CA MET A 172 -6.98 -8.09 -17.17
C MET A 172 -8.51 -7.97 -17.01
N PRO A 173 -9.31 -8.84 -17.65
CA PRO A 173 -10.77 -8.71 -17.67
C PRO A 173 -11.42 -8.72 -16.28
N LEU A 174 -10.82 -9.39 -15.30
CA LEU A 174 -11.32 -9.38 -13.90
C LEU A 174 -11.13 -8.03 -13.19
N PHE A 175 -10.25 -7.17 -13.69
CA PHE A 175 -9.99 -5.84 -13.13
C PHE A 175 -11.23 -4.94 -13.23
N GLU A 176 -12.10 -5.14 -14.21
CA GLU A 176 -13.33 -4.36 -14.34
C GLU A 176 -14.33 -4.60 -13.21
N ASN A 177 -14.38 -5.83 -12.69
CA ASN A 177 -15.30 -6.20 -11.61
C ASN A 177 -14.96 -5.48 -10.31
N ASN A 178 -13.67 -5.26 -10.06
CA ASN A 178 -13.19 -4.48 -8.94
C ASN A 178 -11.79 -3.92 -9.25
N PRO A 179 -11.71 -2.70 -9.79
CA PRO A 179 -10.44 -2.08 -10.16
C PRO A 179 -9.61 -1.67 -8.93
N GLY A 180 -10.29 -1.51 -7.78
CA GLY A 180 -9.75 -0.96 -6.54
C GLY A 180 -9.26 0.49 -6.67
N GLY A 181 -8.93 1.09 -5.53
CA GLY A 181 -8.17 2.33 -5.43
C GLY A 181 -6.76 2.00 -4.98
N ALA A 182 -5.74 2.32 -5.79
CA ALA A 182 -4.35 2.20 -5.37
C ALA A 182 -3.43 3.07 -6.21
N LEU A 183 -2.48 3.70 -5.53
CA LEU A 183 -1.39 4.43 -6.15
C LEU A 183 -0.06 3.75 -5.81
N TRP A 184 0.68 3.36 -6.85
CA TRP A 184 2.03 2.85 -6.73
C TRP A 184 3.04 3.92 -7.13
N ILE A 185 3.93 4.24 -6.21
CA ILE A 185 5.09 5.09 -6.46
C ILE A 185 6.38 4.33 -6.19
N ARG A 186 7.47 4.80 -6.77
CA ARG A 186 8.83 4.32 -6.52
C ARG A 186 9.68 5.48 -6.04
N LYS A 187 10.46 5.28 -4.98
CA LYS A 187 11.50 6.23 -4.60
C LYS A 187 12.64 6.16 -5.62
N VAL A 188 13.06 7.28 -6.18
CA VAL A 188 14.11 7.33 -7.22
C VAL A 188 15.42 7.91 -6.74
N ARG A 189 15.40 8.71 -5.66
CA ARG A 189 16.55 9.38 -5.05
C ARG A 189 16.51 9.19 -3.54
#